data_AF-A0A7J6UMS6-F1
#
_entry.id   AF-A0A7J6UMS6-F1
#
_cell.length_a   1.000
_cell.length_b   1.000
_cell.length_c   1.000
_cell.angle_alpha   90.00
_cell.angle_beta   90.00
_cell.angle_gamma   90.00
#
_symmetry.space_group_name_H-M   'P 1'
#
loop_
_entity.id
_entity.type
_entity.pdbx_description
1 polymer ?
#
loop_
_entity_poly.entity_id
_entity_poly.type
_entity_poly.pdbx_seq_one_letter_code
_entity_poly.pdbx_strand_id
1 'polypeptide(L)'
;MSTSQDPQVANAEGSKNSSPDHNELDAFRIDVSHQEMSMIMLELEKFCATCPEDTWIPLDDGIQWLCTSLGYEDKDEFEDAIKGSFKDFLSKLPQFEMKQQDGKWYFKPIAMKE
;
A
#
# COMPACT_ATOMS: atom_id res chain seq x y z
N MET A 1 45.91 -44.41 4.71
CA MET A 1 44.61 -43.78 4.46
C MET A 1 44.62 -42.44 5.17
N SER A 2 44.45 -41.38 4.38
CA SER A 2 44.69 -39.99 4.72
C SER A 2 43.71 -39.43 5.75
N THR A 3 44.21 -38.64 6.70
CA THR A 3 43.42 -37.59 7.35
C THR A 3 44.23 -36.32 7.34
N SER A 4 43.75 -35.40 6.52
CA SER A 4 44.33 -34.11 6.20
C SER A 4 44.35 -33.17 7.40
N GLN A 5 45.41 -32.37 7.41
CA GLN A 5 45.59 -31.16 8.18
C GLN A 5 44.83 -30.01 7.49
N ASP A 6 44.05 -29.23 8.24
CA ASP A 6 43.68 -27.87 7.85
C ASP A 6 43.59 -26.96 9.10
N PRO A 7 44.24 -25.78 9.09
CA PRO A 7 44.30 -24.85 10.22
C PRO A 7 43.18 -23.80 10.25
N GLN A 8 43.00 -23.23 11.45
CA GLN A 8 42.18 -22.07 11.82
C GLN A 8 41.96 -21.00 10.74
N VAL A 9 40.70 -20.56 10.61
CA VAL A 9 40.37 -19.16 10.30
C VAL A 9 39.30 -18.65 11.27
N ALA A 10 39.74 -17.74 12.13
CA ALA A 10 38.88 -16.84 12.88
C ALA A 10 38.27 -15.82 11.91
N ASN A 11 36.96 -15.57 12.01
CA ASN A 11 36.35 -14.30 11.64
C ASN A 11 35.08 -14.13 12.48
N ALA A 12 35.29 -13.55 13.67
CA ALA A 12 34.26 -12.88 14.42
C ALA A 12 34.37 -11.39 14.08
N GLU A 13 33.59 -10.92 13.11
CA GLU A 13 33.35 -9.50 12.88
C GLU A 13 31.93 -9.34 12.34
N GLY A 14 31.14 -8.46 12.97
CA GLY A 14 29.89 -8.01 12.36
C GLY A 14 28.68 -7.74 13.26
N SER A 15 28.82 -7.50 14.57
CA SER A 15 27.82 -6.66 15.24
C SER A 15 27.96 -5.24 14.71
N LYS A 16 27.08 -4.84 13.79
CA LYS A 16 26.88 -3.43 13.42
C LYS A 16 25.40 -3.10 13.41
N ASN A 17 25.04 -2.29 14.40
CA ASN A 17 23.79 -1.54 14.54
C ASN A 17 23.35 -0.84 13.25
N SER A 18 22.04 -0.54 13.25
CA SER A 18 21.27 0.47 12.49
C SER A 18 20.21 -0.25 11.64
N SER A 19 18.92 -0.22 11.92
CA SER A 19 18.06 0.54 12.83
C SER A 19 16.82 -0.35 13.06
N PRO A 20 15.95 -0.13 14.06
CA PRO A 20 14.55 -0.43 13.83
C PRO A 20 14.12 0.58 12.76
N ASP A 21 14.29 0.21 11.49
CA ASP A 21 13.60 0.91 10.42
C ASP A 21 12.13 0.88 10.82
N HIS A 22 11.56 2.07 11.02
CA HIS A 22 10.19 2.27 11.40
C HIS A 22 9.31 1.74 10.27
N ASN A 23 9.17 0.43 10.20
CA ASN A 23 8.21 -0.25 9.36
C ASN A 23 6.86 -0.19 10.08
N GLU A 24 6.39 1.03 10.36
CA GLU A 24 5.03 1.29 10.84
C GLU A 24 3.98 0.93 9.76
N LEU A 25 4.44 0.46 8.60
CA LEU A 25 3.65 -0.03 7.48
C LEU A 25 3.57 -1.58 7.44
N ASP A 26 4.39 -2.33 8.20
CA ASP A 26 4.34 -3.81 8.27
C ASP A 26 3.02 -4.33 8.87
N ALA A 27 2.34 -3.48 9.63
CA ALA A 27 1.02 -3.76 10.16
C ALA A 27 -0.04 -3.93 9.05
N PHE A 28 0.24 -3.39 7.86
CA PHE A 28 -0.57 -3.57 6.68
C PHE A 28 0.20 -4.48 5.72
N ARG A 29 -0.03 -5.80 5.81
CA ARG A 29 0.43 -6.80 4.83
C ARG A 29 -0.15 -6.51 3.45
N ILE A 30 0.31 -5.46 2.80
CA ILE A 30 -0.01 -5.09 1.43
C ILE A 30 1.28 -5.37 0.68
N ASP A 31 1.28 -6.46 -0.07
CA ASP A 31 2.46 -6.96 -0.77
C ASP A 31 2.58 -6.22 -2.13
N VAL A 32 2.68 -4.91 -2.01
CA VAL A 32 2.81 -3.88 -3.05
C VAL A 32 4.17 -3.23 -2.91
N SER A 33 4.84 -2.96 -4.04
CA SER A 33 6.05 -2.15 -4.03
C SER A 33 5.75 -0.78 -3.43
N HIS A 34 6.59 -0.30 -2.49
CA HIS A 34 6.42 1.01 -1.85
C HIS A 34 6.25 2.16 -2.86
N GLN A 35 6.84 2.04 -4.05
CA GLN A 35 6.67 2.99 -5.15
C GLN A 35 5.25 2.97 -5.73
N GLU A 36 4.70 1.79 -6.02
CA GLU A 36 3.33 1.62 -6.49
C GLU A 36 2.35 2.16 -5.44
N MET A 37 2.56 1.83 -4.15
CA MET A 37 1.77 2.37 -3.03
C MET A 37 1.75 3.90 -3.05
N SER A 38 2.92 4.52 -3.18
CA SER A 38 3.05 5.98 -3.20
C SER A 38 2.36 6.58 -4.41
N MET A 39 2.40 5.93 -5.57
CA MET A 39 1.71 6.39 -6.78
C MET A 39 0.19 6.29 -6.64
N ILE A 40 -0.31 5.15 -6.14
CA ILE A 40 -1.75 4.95 -5.87
C ILE A 40 -2.26 5.99 -4.89
N MET A 41 -1.55 6.20 -3.78
CA MET A 41 -1.89 7.19 -2.78
C MET A 41 -1.92 8.61 -3.36
N LEU A 42 -0.85 9.03 -4.03
CA LEU A 42 -0.76 10.35 -4.64
C LEU A 42 -1.91 10.58 -5.64
N GLU A 43 -2.24 9.58 -6.43
CA GLU A 43 -3.27 9.68 -7.45
C GLU A 43 -4.68 9.68 -6.86
N LEU A 44 -4.89 8.89 -5.80
CA LEU A 44 -6.12 8.89 -5.02
C LEU A 44 -6.34 10.22 -4.31
N GLU A 45 -5.27 10.85 -3.78
CA GLU A 45 -5.31 12.19 -3.20
C GLU A 45 -5.66 13.25 -4.24
N LYS A 46 -5.04 13.21 -5.44
CA LYS A 46 -5.42 14.11 -6.54
C LYS A 46 -6.88 13.94 -6.92
N PHE A 47 -7.35 12.71 -7.04
CA PHE A 47 -8.75 12.43 -7.34
C PHE A 47 -9.68 13.02 -6.27
N CYS A 48 -9.35 12.79 -4.99
CA CYS A 48 -10.07 13.40 -3.88
C CYS A 48 -10.05 14.93 -3.92
N ALA A 49 -8.95 15.56 -4.33
CA ALA A 49 -8.83 17.01 -4.48
C ALA A 49 -9.66 17.58 -5.65
N THR A 50 -10.06 16.75 -6.62
CA THR A 50 -11.03 17.15 -7.66
C THR A 50 -12.47 17.14 -7.15
N CYS A 51 -12.72 16.45 -6.05
CA CYS A 51 -14.04 16.32 -5.44
C CYS A 51 -14.22 17.38 -4.33
N PRO A 52 -15.47 17.82 -4.05
CA PRO A 52 -15.74 18.71 -2.92
C PRO A 52 -15.39 18.04 -1.60
N GLU A 53 -14.92 18.84 -0.64
CA GLU A 53 -14.70 18.40 0.74
C GLU A 53 -15.99 17.74 1.31
N ASP A 54 -15.83 16.64 2.04
CA ASP A 54 -16.92 15.81 2.59
C ASP A 54 -17.83 15.08 1.58
N THR A 55 -17.38 14.91 0.32
CA THR A 55 -18.12 14.11 -0.67
C THR A 55 -17.83 12.62 -0.52
N TRP A 56 -18.88 11.81 -0.47
CA TRP A 56 -18.77 10.35 -0.57
C TRP A 56 -18.57 9.92 -2.01
N ILE A 57 -17.40 9.38 -2.29
CA ILE A 57 -17.00 8.98 -3.63
C ILE A 57 -17.31 7.49 -3.82
N PRO A 58 -18.00 7.09 -4.90
CA PRO A 58 -18.20 5.68 -5.20
C PRO A 58 -16.87 4.96 -5.35
N LEU A 59 -16.77 3.75 -4.79
CA LEU A 59 -15.56 2.94 -4.89
C LEU A 59 -15.21 2.62 -6.35
N ASP A 60 -16.22 2.41 -7.19
CA ASP A 60 -16.07 2.20 -8.64
C ASP A 60 -15.49 3.42 -9.37
N ASP A 61 -15.86 4.65 -8.98
CA ASP A 61 -15.27 5.86 -9.57
C ASP A 61 -13.80 6.00 -9.19
N GLY A 62 -13.46 5.74 -7.93
CA GLY A 62 -12.08 5.78 -7.45
C GLY A 62 -11.18 4.76 -8.15
N ILE A 63 -11.64 3.52 -8.29
CA ILE A 63 -10.85 2.49 -8.97
C ILE A 63 -10.71 2.78 -10.47
N GLN A 64 -11.77 3.26 -11.13
CA GLN A 64 -11.71 3.61 -12.54
C GLN A 64 -10.74 4.76 -12.79
N TRP A 65 -10.70 5.76 -11.90
CA TRP A 65 -9.70 6.83 -11.94
C TRP A 65 -8.29 6.27 -11.82
N LEU A 66 -8.03 5.43 -10.83
CA LEU A 66 -6.72 4.82 -10.61
C LEU A 66 -6.28 3.97 -11.80
N CYS A 67 -7.18 3.15 -12.36
CA CYS A 67 -6.89 2.36 -13.55
C CYS A 67 -6.51 3.25 -14.73
N THR A 68 -7.31 4.29 -15.00
CA THR A 68 -7.04 5.23 -16.10
C THR A 68 -5.73 5.99 -15.92
N SER A 69 -5.41 6.41 -14.69
CA SER A 69 -4.26 7.28 -14.44
C SER A 69 -2.94 6.52 -14.29
N LEU A 70 -2.97 5.33 -13.69
CA LEU A 70 -1.81 4.48 -13.49
C LEU A 70 -1.59 3.51 -14.67
N GLY A 71 -2.56 3.41 -15.57
CA GLY A 71 -2.48 2.60 -16.78
C GLY A 71 -2.87 1.13 -16.57
N TYR A 72 -3.67 0.83 -15.55
CA TYR A 72 -4.27 -0.51 -15.41
C TYR A 72 -5.44 -0.67 -16.38
N GLU A 73 -5.55 -1.86 -16.99
CA GLU A 73 -6.60 -2.17 -17.96
C GLU A 73 -7.99 -2.13 -17.32
N ASP A 74 -8.13 -2.74 -16.15
CA ASP A 74 -9.39 -2.87 -15.42
C ASP A 74 -9.15 -3.02 -13.91
N LYS A 75 -10.26 -2.99 -13.15
CA LYS A 75 -10.28 -3.23 -11.70
C LYS A 75 -9.56 -4.52 -11.30
N ASP A 76 -9.76 -5.63 -12.02
CA ASP A 76 -9.12 -6.91 -11.68
C ASP A 76 -7.59 -6.82 -11.74
N GLU A 77 -7.03 -6.10 -12.73
CA GLU A 77 -5.58 -5.91 -12.85
C GLU A 77 -5.03 -5.05 -11.71
N PHE A 78 -5.74 -3.99 -11.34
CA PHE A 78 -5.40 -3.19 -10.16
C PHE A 78 -5.44 -4.03 -8.88
N GLU A 79 -6.50 -4.82 -8.67
CA GLU A 79 -6.67 -5.67 -7.47
C GLU A 79 -5.61 -6.79 -7.40
N ASP A 80 -5.16 -7.32 -8.54
CA ASP A 80 -4.01 -8.23 -8.60
C ASP A 80 -2.70 -7.51 -8.21
N ALA A 81 -2.49 -6.29 -8.73
CA ALA A 81 -1.32 -5.48 -8.40
C ALA A 81 -1.25 -5.13 -6.90
N ILE A 82 -2.40 -4.82 -6.27
CA ILE A 82 -2.48 -4.59 -4.83
C ILE A 82 -2.63 -5.87 -3.98
N LYS A 83 -2.65 -7.03 -4.63
CA LYS A 83 -2.83 -8.37 -4.02
C LYS A 83 -4.01 -8.43 -3.05
N GLY A 84 -5.11 -7.78 -3.43
CA GLY A 84 -6.30 -7.66 -2.60
C GLY A 84 -7.36 -6.78 -3.24
N SER A 85 -8.53 -6.69 -2.61
CA SER A 85 -9.58 -5.82 -3.15
C SER A 85 -9.31 -4.35 -2.81
N PHE A 86 -9.65 -3.43 -3.71
CA PHE A 86 -9.50 -1.99 -3.48
C PHE A 86 -10.24 -1.53 -2.22
N LYS A 87 -11.38 -2.17 -1.94
CA LYS A 87 -12.12 -1.98 -0.70
C LYS A 87 -11.31 -2.33 0.55
N ASP A 88 -10.63 -3.48 0.54
CA ASP A 88 -9.81 -3.92 1.67
C ASP A 88 -8.59 -3.01 1.86
N PHE A 89 -7.99 -2.60 0.74
CA PHE A 89 -6.92 -1.61 0.70
C PHE A 89 -7.32 -0.29 1.35
N LEU A 90 -8.43 0.32 0.94
CA LEU A 90 -8.92 1.56 1.54
C LEU A 90 -9.29 1.38 3.02
N SER A 91 -9.89 0.24 3.39
CA SER A 91 -10.28 -0.05 4.77
C SER A 91 -9.09 -0.18 5.72
N LYS A 92 -7.90 -0.44 5.19
CA LYS A 92 -6.64 -0.48 5.95
C LYS A 92 -6.09 0.93 6.19
N LEU A 93 -6.48 1.93 5.39
CA LEU A 93 -5.93 3.27 5.48
C LEU A 93 -6.70 4.11 6.50
N PRO A 94 -6.08 4.60 7.58
CA PRO A 94 -6.77 5.39 8.61
C PRO A 94 -7.23 6.78 8.12
N GLN A 95 -6.69 7.23 7.00
CA GLN A 95 -7.05 8.50 6.36
C GLN A 95 -8.28 8.41 5.46
N PHE A 96 -8.88 7.24 5.29
CA PHE A 96 -10.09 7.06 4.48
C PHE A 96 -11.23 6.51 5.34
N GLU A 97 -12.41 7.13 5.22
CA GLU A 97 -13.63 6.58 5.78
C GLU A 97 -14.35 5.79 4.70
N MET A 98 -14.86 4.62 5.05
CA MET A 98 -15.65 3.79 4.16
C MET A 98 -17.08 3.64 4.65
N LYS A 99 -18.03 3.70 3.73
CA LYS A 99 -19.45 3.52 4.01
C LYS A 99 -20.10 2.68 2.93
N GLN A 100 -20.98 1.77 3.34
CA GLN A 100 -21.88 1.09 2.41
C GLN A 100 -23.22 1.81 2.38
N GLN A 101 -23.73 2.11 1.18
CA GLN A 101 -25.05 2.72 0.99
C GLN A 101 -25.70 2.11 -0.25
N ASP A 102 -26.94 1.65 -0.12
CA ASP A 102 -27.71 1.06 -1.23
C ASP A 102 -26.98 -0.13 -1.93
N GLY A 103 -26.23 -0.92 -1.16
CA GLY A 103 -25.44 -2.04 -1.69
C GLY A 103 -24.12 -1.64 -2.37
N LYS A 104 -23.85 -0.35 -2.55
CA LYS A 104 -22.60 0.18 -3.11
C LYS A 104 -21.66 0.66 -2.02
N TRP A 105 -20.35 0.58 -2.31
CA TRP A 105 -19.31 1.09 -1.41
C TRP A 105 -18.92 2.50 -1.81
N TYR A 106 -18.77 3.33 -0.81
CA TYR A 106 -18.29 4.70 -0.93
C TYR A 106 -17.13 4.90 0.01
N PHE A 107 -16.21 5.77 -0.37
CA PHE A 107 -15.12 6.21 0.48
C PHE A 107 -15.03 7.73 0.47
N LYS A 108 -14.44 8.31 1.50
CA LYS A 108 -14.05 9.70 1.52
C LYS A 108 -12.73 9.88 2.27
N PRO A 109 -11.87 10.82 1.86
CA PRO A 109 -10.70 11.17 2.64
C PRO A 109 -11.15 11.82 3.96
N ILE A 110 -10.69 11.27 5.07
CA ILE A 110 -10.71 11.94 6.36
C ILE A 110 -9.46 12.80 6.33
N ALA A 111 -9.60 14.08 6.01
CA ALA A 111 -8.50 15.03 6.16
C ALA A 111 -7.95 14.88 7.59
N MET A 112 -6.74 14.37 7.73
CA MET A 112 -6.05 14.38 9.02
C MET A 112 -5.88 15.85 9.36
N LYS A 113 -6.70 16.35 10.29
CA LYS A 113 -6.47 17.65 10.91
C LYS A 113 -5.10 17.55 11.58
N GLU A 114 -4.11 18.19 10.96
CA GLU A 114 -2.84 18.56 11.58
C GLU A 114 -3.11 19.41 12.84
#